data_AF-A0A8T5MVM4-F1
#
_entry.id   AF-A0A8T5MVM4-F1
#
_cell.length_a   1.000
_cell.length_b   1.000
_cell.length_c   1.000
_cell.angle_alpha   90.00
_cell.angle_beta   90.00
_cell.angle_gamma   90.00
#
_symmetry.space_group_name_H-M   'P 1'
#
loop_
_entity.id
_entity.type
_entity.pdbx_description
1 polymer ?
#
loop_
_entity_poly.entity_id
_entity_poly.type
_entity_poly.pdbx_seq_one_letter_code
_entity_poly.pdbx_strand_id
1 'polypeptide(L)'
;MKVEESMKRLSEFLPSDKRLAILNELLNIYDEKELAGMLKCDPSLIPEWLESSPNNGYMPKILEIAFQRSSNTMDVLKETLKEFDSLCSSFGIKDAGTKLDKFMSGIDDKSKQIIWHMLRTGHANIREVAALIDADTDNDVLVRVREVINPLSKKIFGKEIMKFESTKIDPATGNKILFSWWLTEKLLEFDSADEMLDVFDEKNCVKIVAELPPVEEKDIKIDTEGNILTISAKDYHKNIPLFCPVKRIIEKTYRNGILELRIEKAIR
;
A
#
# COMPACT_ATOMS: atom_id res chain seq x y z
N MET A 1 -10.57 -13.68 -17.17
CA MET A 1 -9.48 -14.19 -16.31
C MET A 1 -10.04 -15.39 -15.56
N LYS A 2 -9.45 -16.59 -15.65
CA LYS A 2 -9.99 -17.77 -14.96
C LYS A 2 -9.92 -17.52 -13.44
N VAL A 3 -10.97 -17.88 -12.70
CA VAL A 3 -11.08 -17.64 -11.24
C VAL A 3 -9.83 -18.15 -10.50
N GLU A 4 -9.34 -19.31 -10.91
CA GLU A 4 -8.13 -19.96 -10.39
C GLU A 4 -6.85 -19.10 -10.54
N GLU A 5 -6.69 -18.40 -11.66
CA GLU A 5 -5.57 -17.49 -11.91
C GLU A 5 -5.69 -16.20 -11.08
N SER A 6 -6.92 -15.79 -10.78
CA SER A 6 -7.20 -14.65 -9.91
C SER A 6 -6.94 -15.00 -8.43
N MET A 7 -7.30 -16.21 -8.00
CA MET A 7 -7.01 -16.72 -6.64
C MET A 7 -5.51 -16.92 -6.42
N LYS A 8 -4.81 -17.43 -7.44
CA LYS A 8 -3.35 -17.52 -7.40
C LYS A 8 -2.70 -16.15 -7.23
N ARG A 9 -3.11 -15.17 -8.05
CA ARG A 9 -2.65 -13.79 -7.90
C ARG A 9 -2.91 -13.25 -6.49
N LEU A 10 -4.16 -13.31 -6.02
CA LEU A 10 -4.53 -12.86 -4.67
C LEU A 10 -3.68 -13.51 -3.57
N SER A 11 -3.38 -14.81 -3.68
CA SER A 11 -2.54 -15.51 -2.70
C SER A 11 -1.13 -14.93 -2.60
N GLU A 12 -0.55 -14.49 -3.72
CA GLU A 12 0.80 -13.94 -3.80
C GLU A 12 0.90 -12.56 -3.12
N PHE A 13 -0.22 -11.83 -3.01
CA PHE A 13 -0.33 -10.50 -2.39
C PHE A 13 -0.63 -10.52 -0.89
N LEU A 14 -1.27 -11.59 -0.38
CA LEU A 14 -1.73 -11.65 1.00
C LEU A 14 -0.55 -11.78 1.99
N PRO A 15 -0.41 -10.88 2.97
CA PRO A 15 0.59 -11.01 4.03
C PRO A 15 0.20 -12.10 5.04
N SER A 16 1.19 -12.61 5.79
CA SER A 16 1.05 -13.78 6.68
C SER A 16 -0.04 -13.62 7.74
N ASP A 17 -0.20 -12.43 8.32
CA ASP A 17 -1.26 -12.12 9.29
C ASP A 17 -2.66 -12.29 8.68
N LYS A 18 -2.86 -11.83 7.44
CA LYS A 18 -4.16 -11.98 6.74
C LYS A 18 -4.39 -13.42 6.29
N ARG A 19 -3.33 -14.15 5.90
CA ARG A 19 -3.44 -15.59 5.61
C ARG A 19 -3.86 -16.39 6.85
N LEU A 20 -3.27 -16.06 8.00
CA LEU A 20 -3.64 -16.64 9.29
C LEU A 20 -5.08 -16.30 9.67
N ALA A 21 -5.50 -15.05 9.50
CA ALA A 21 -6.89 -14.65 9.74
C ALA A 21 -7.87 -15.46 8.89
N ILE A 22 -7.57 -15.65 7.60
CA ILE A 22 -8.38 -16.48 6.70
C ILE A 22 -8.40 -17.95 7.12
N LEU A 23 -7.24 -18.50 7.53
CA LEU A 23 -7.17 -19.88 8.03
C LEU A 23 -8.00 -20.05 9.31
N ASN A 24 -7.89 -19.13 10.26
CA ASN A 24 -8.63 -19.16 11.52
C ASN A 24 -10.15 -19.07 11.28
N GLU A 25 -10.59 -18.26 10.34
CA GLU A 25 -12.01 -18.21 9.94
C GLU A 25 -12.52 -19.55 9.40
N LEU A 26 -11.69 -20.29 8.66
CA LEU A 26 -12.06 -21.63 8.20
C LEU A 26 -12.09 -22.65 9.34
N LEU A 27 -11.16 -22.56 10.29
CA LEU A 27 -11.12 -23.44 11.47
C LEU A 27 -12.26 -23.17 12.46
N ASN A 28 -12.90 -22.01 12.38
CA ASN A 28 -14.16 -21.75 13.10
C ASN A 28 -15.36 -22.52 12.50
N ILE A 29 -15.23 -23.00 11.26
CA ILE A 29 -16.29 -23.70 10.51
C ILE A 29 -16.02 -25.20 10.40
N TYR A 30 -14.75 -25.57 10.24
CA TYR A 30 -14.29 -26.94 10.00
C TYR A 30 -13.26 -27.35 11.03
N ASP A 31 -13.26 -28.62 11.44
CA ASP A 31 -12.14 -29.14 12.21
C ASP A 31 -10.88 -29.31 11.33
N GLU A 32 -9.71 -29.45 11.96
CA GLU A 32 -8.43 -29.55 11.25
C GLU A 32 -8.39 -30.74 10.26
N LYS A 33 -9.05 -31.86 10.58
CA LYS A 33 -9.04 -33.05 9.72
C LYS A 33 -9.94 -32.87 8.51
N GLU A 34 -11.11 -32.28 8.71
CA GLU A 34 -12.05 -31.93 7.65
C GLU A 34 -11.42 -30.92 6.68
N LEU A 35 -10.81 -29.86 7.21
CA LEU A 35 -10.15 -28.85 6.40
C LEU A 35 -8.96 -29.42 5.62
N ALA A 36 -8.13 -30.26 6.25
CA ALA A 36 -7.03 -30.95 5.57
C ALA A 36 -7.51 -31.88 4.45
N GLY A 37 -8.63 -32.59 4.67
CA GLY A 37 -9.27 -33.43 3.66
C GLY A 37 -9.75 -32.63 2.44
N MET A 38 -10.36 -31.47 2.66
CA MET A 38 -10.79 -30.56 1.58
C MET A 38 -9.59 -29.98 0.81
N LEU A 39 -8.53 -29.61 1.53
CA LEU A 39 -7.30 -29.10 0.94
C LEU A 39 -6.50 -30.19 0.21
N LYS A 40 -6.73 -31.46 0.54
CA LYS A 40 -5.93 -32.61 0.10
C LYS A 40 -4.47 -32.48 0.57
N CYS A 41 -4.29 -32.05 1.80
CA CYS A 41 -2.97 -31.91 2.43
C CYS A 41 -2.86 -32.85 3.65
N ASP A 42 -1.65 -33.01 4.16
CA ASP A 42 -1.43 -33.72 5.42
C ASP A 42 -2.06 -32.92 6.58
N PRO A 43 -2.85 -33.54 7.47
CA PRO A 43 -3.45 -32.85 8.62
C PRO A 43 -2.45 -32.16 9.55
N SER A 44 -1.20 -32.64 9.62
CA SER A 44 -0.15 -32.03 10.43
C SER A 44 0.28 -30.64 9.96
N LEU A 45 0.00 -30.28 8.70
CA LEU A 45 0.34 -28.98 8.13
C LEU A 45 -0.53 -27.85 8.69
N ILE A 46 -1.75 -28.15 9.17
CA ILE A 46 -2.65 -27.10 9.67
C ILE A 46 -2.12 -26.51 11.00
N PRO A 47 -1.74 -27.33 12.01
CA PRO A 47 -1.03 -26.82 13.18
C PRO A 47 0.25 -26.05 12.83
N GLU A 48 1.05 -26.54 11.87
CA GLU A 48 2.28 -25.86 11.43
C GLU A 48 1.99 -24.47 10.83
N TRP A 49 0.90 -24.33 10.08
CA TRP A 49 0.49 -23.05 9.52
C TRP A 49 -0.07 -22.08 10.55
N LEU A 50 -0.60 -22.54 11.68
CA LEU A 50 -1.01 -21.64 12.76
C LEU A 50 0.20 -20.93 13.39
N GLU A 51 1.38 -21.55 13.33
CA GLU A 51 2.63 -20.96 13.82
C GLU A 51 3.33 -20.09 12.75
N SER A 52 3.25 -20.48 11.47
CA SER A 52 4.09 -19.91 10.39
C SER A 52 3.35 -19.28 9.21
N SER A 53 2.01 -19.30 9.22
CA SER A 53 1.09 -18.98 8.12
C SER A 53 1.13 -19.95 6.93
N PRO A 54 0.01 -20.17 6.21
CA PRO A 54 0.03 -21.02 5.03
C PRO A 54 0.86 -20.42 3.88
N ASN A 55 1.53 -21.30 3.13
CA ASN A 55 2.35 -20.90 2.00
C ASN A 55 1.53 -20.68 0.71
N ASN A 56 2.17 -20.06 -0.29
CA ASN A 56 1.58 -19.78 -1.61
C ASN A 56 1.12 -21.03 -2.37
N GLY A 57 1.61 -22.22 -2.03
CA GLY A 57 1.19 -23.47 -2.66
C GLY A 57 -0.23 -23.90 -2.27
N TYR A 58 -0.63 -23.65 -1.03
CA TYR A 58 -1.96 -24.03 -0.52
C TYR A 58 -2.94 -22.86 -0.42
N MET A 59 -2.45 -21.61 -0.32
CA MET A 59 -3.31 -20.44 -0.20
C MET A 59 -4.35 -20.27 -1.32
N PRO A 60 -4.07 -20.52 -2.62
CA PRO A 60 -5.09 -20.40 -3.65
C PRO A 60 -6.32 -21.27 -3.38
N LYS A 61 -6.10 -22.47 -2.84
CA LYS A 61 -7.15 -23.44 -2.54
C LYS A 61 -7.84 -23.15 -1.20
N ILE A 62 -7.09 -22.66 -0.22
CA ILE A 62 -7.63 -22.12 1.04
C ILE A 62 -8.59 -20.97 0.73
N LEU A 63 -8.18 -20.03 -0.13
CA LEU A 63 -9.03 -18.95 -0.61
C LEU A 63 -10.26 -19.51 -1.31
N GLU A 64 -10.11 -20.44 -2.25
CA GLU A 64 -11.25 -21.04 -2.95
C GLU A 64 -12.31 -21.61 -2.00
N ILE A 65 -11.90 -22.35 -0.97
CA ILE A 65 -12.80 -22.90 0.06
C ILE A 65 -13.44 -21.76 0.86
N ALA A 66 -12.66 -20.77 1.29
CA ALA A 66 -13.15 -19.65 2.08
C ALA A 66 -14.18 -18.80 1.31
N PHE A 67 -13.94 -18.55 0.02
CA PHE A 67 -14.85 -17.83 -0.88
C PHE A 67 -16.20 -18.53 -1.05
N GLN A 68 -16.24 -19.86 -1.01
CA GLN A 68 -17.47 -20.62 -1.18
C GLN A 68 -18.31 -20.72 0.10
N ARG A 69 -17.72 -20.47 1.28
CA ARG A 69 -18.30 -20.91 2.56
C ARG A 69 -18.32 -19.87 3.67
N SER A 70 -17.57 -18.77 3.55
CA SER A 70 -17.58 -17.69 4.54
C SER A 70 -17.86 -16.33 3.88
N SER A 71 -18.96 -15.70 4.28
CA SER A 71 -19.23 -14.29 3.93
C SER A 71 -18.21 -13.35 4.59
N ASN A 72 -17.66 -13.75 5.74
CA ASN A 72 -16.70 -12.98 6.52
C ASN A 72 -15.33 -12.93 5.84
N THR A 73 -14.91 -14.00 5.16
CA THR A 73 -13.68 -14.02 4.36
C THR A 73 -13.76 -13.06 3.17
N MET A 74 -14.93 -12.93 2.53
CA MET A 74 -15.14 -11.91 1.51
C MET A 74 -14.99 -10.50 2.07
N ASP A 75 -15.39 -10.26 3.32
CA ASP A 75 -15.25 -8.96 3.95
C ASP A 75 -13.79 -8.69 4.36
N VAL A 76 -13.06 -9.67 4.90
CA VAL A 76 -11.61 -9.58 5.16
C VAL A 76 -10.83 -9.31 3.87
N LEU A 77 -11.18 -9.97 2.76
CA LEU A 77 -10.55 -9.74 1.46
C LEU A 77 -10.94 -8.40 0.84
N LYS A 78 -12.21 -8.01 0.91
CA LYS A 78 -12.66 -6.69 0.43
C LYS A 78 -12.07 -5.57 1.26
N GLU A 79 -11.93 -5.75 2.56
CA GLU A 79 -11.27 -4.82 3.47
C GLU A 79 -9.78 -4.77 3.15
N THR A 80 -9.11 -5.92 2.97
CA THR A 80 -7.69 -5.94 2.58
C THR A 80 -7.45 -5.34 1.20
N LEU A 81 -8.35 -5.57 0.24
CA LEU A 81 -8.28 -5.00 -1.11
C LEU A 81 -8.68 -3.52 -1.13
N LYS A 82 -9.64 -3.08 -0.31
CA LYS A 82 -9.97 -1.66 -0.14
C LYS A 82 -8.88 -0.91 0.60
N GLU A 83 -8.30 -1.51 1.64
CA GLU A 83 -7.12 -1.01 2.33
C GLU A 83 -5.98 -0.91 1.33
N PHE A 84 -5.77 -1.94 0.50
CA PHE A 84 -4.75 -1.90 -0.55
C PHE A 84 -5.02 -0.81 -1.58
N ASP A 85 -6.22 -0.76 -2.17
CA ASP A 85 -6.60 0.24 -3.16
C ASP A 85 -6.58 1.66 -2.57
N SER A 86 -6.99 1.84 -1.31
CA SER A 86 -6.96 3.12 -0.59
C SER A 86 -5.53 3.53 -0.26
N LEU A 87 -4.69 2.61 0.21
CA LEU A 87 -3.28 2.83 0.43
C LEU A 87 -2.63 3.18 -0.91
N CYS A 88 -2.73 2.33 -1.93
CA CYS A 88 -2.26 2.58 -3.29
C CYS A 88 -2.72 3.95 -3.82
N SER A 89 -3.97 4.35 -3.58
CA SER A 89 -4.52 5.65 -4.00
C SER A 89 -3.96 6.84 -3.20
N SER A 90 -3.75 6.69 -1.88
CA SER A 90 -3.12 7.71 -1.00
C SER A 90 -1.65 7.94 -1.33
N PHE A 91 -1.06 6.94 -1.96
CA PHE A 91 0.32 6.86 -2.38
C PHE A 91 0.47 7.28 -3.88
N GLY A 92 -0.61 7.31 -4.67
CA GLY A 92 -0.59 7.77 -6.08
C GLY A 92 -0.31 6.67 -7.11
N ILE A 93 -0.51 5.41 -6.74
CA ILE A 93 -0.39 4.23 -7.61
C ILE A 93 -1.63 4.18 -8.51
N LYS A 94 -1.51 4.65 -9.76
CA LYS A 94 -2.59 4.58 -10.76
C LYS A 94 -2.67 3.26 -11.52
N ASP A 95 -1.59 2.49 -11.53
CA ASP A 95 -1.52 1.20 -12.21
C ASP A 95 -0.76 0.20 -11.32
N ALA A 96 -1.44 -0.26 -10.27
CA ALA A 96 -0.94 -1.33 -9.41
C ALA A 96 -0.68 -2.62 -10.21
N GLY A 97 -1.40 -2.82 -11.32
CA GLY A 97 -1.54 -4.13 -11.97
C GLY A 97 -0.37 -4.64 -12.81
N THR A 98 0.74 -3.89 -12.97
CA THR A 98 1.87 -4.39 -13.79
C THR A 98 3.26 -4.24 -13.15
N LYS A 99 3.67 -3.04 -12.70
CA LYS A 99 5.01 -2.85 -12.08
C LYS A 99 5.04 -3.20 -10.61
N LEU A 100 4.02 -2.82 -9.83
CA LEU A 100 3.91 -3.21 -8.43
C LEU A 100 3.69 -4.72 -8.31
N ASP A 101 2.84 -5.29 -9.16
CA ASP A 101 2.71 -6.75 -9.33
C ASP A 101 4.06 -7.42 -9.62
N LYS A 102 4.85 -6.88 -10.56
CA LYS A 102 6.19 -7.39 -10.89
C LYS A 102 7.19 -7.24 -9.74
N PHE A 103 7.05 -6.20 -8.92
CA PHE A 103 7.88 -5.97 -7.75
C PHE A 103 7.52 -6.92 -6.61
N MET A 104 6.23 -7.00 -6.24
CA MET A 104 5.74 -7.86 -5.17
C MET A 104 5.94 -9.34 -5.49
N SER A 105 5.75 -9.76 -6.74
CA SER A 105 6.06 -11.14 -7.18
C SER A 105 7.56 -11.45 -7.21
N GLY A 106 8.43 -10.44 -7.22
CA GLY A 106 9.88 -10.59 -7.28
C GLY A 106 10.60 -10.59 -5.93
N ILE A 107 9.90 -10.43 -4.81
CA ILE A 107 10.45 -10.46 -3.44
C ILE A 107 9.88 -11.62 -2.60
N ASP A 108 10.60 -12.02 -1.55
CA ASP A 108 10.19 -13.09 -0.64
C ASP A 108 9.06 -12.66 0.32
N ASP A 109 8.36 -13.65 0.89
CA ASP A 109 7.19 -13.40 1.74
C ASP A 109 7.52 -12.55 2.99
N LYS A 110 8.71 -12.70 3.60
CA LYS A 110 9.13 -11.83 4.70
C LYS A 110 9.37 -10.40 4.19
N SER A 111 10.03 -10.21 3.05
CA SER A 111 10.19 -8.88 2.43
C SER A 111 8.86 -8.21 2.08
N LYS A 112 7.84 -8.97 1.63
CA LYS A 112 6.49 -8.43 1.40
C LYS A 112 5.86 -7.90 2.68
N GLN A 113 6.01 -8.62 3.80
CA GLN A 113 5.50 -8.16 5.11
C GLN A 113 6.14 -6.84 5.52
N ILE A 114 7.44 -6.67 5.29
CA ILE A 114 8.13 -5.40 5.54
C ILE A 114 7.50 -4.28 4.70
N ILE A 115 7.35 -4.47 3.39
CA ILE A 115 6.73 -3.47 2.49
C ILE A 115 5.32 -3.11 2.96
N TRP A 116 4.51 -4.10 3.32
CA TRP A 116 3.14 -3.89 3.79
C TRP A 116 3.06 -3.09 5.07
N HIS A 117 3.88 -3.44 6.05
CA HIS A 117 3.93 -2.71 7.31
C HIS A 117 4.37 -1.26 7.07
N MET A 118 5.43 -1.07 6.28
CA MET A 118 5.94 0.24 5.92
C MET A 118 4.93 1.09 5.14
N LEU A 119 4.11 0.49 4.28
CA LEU A 119 3.03 1.21 3.59
C LEU A 119 1.95 1.71 4.57
N ARG A 120 1.70 0.99 5.66
CA ARG A 120 0.71 1.40 6.68
C ARG A 120 1.26 2.45 7.64
N THR A 121 2.53 2.31 8.04
CA THR A 121 3.12 3.12 9.11
C THR A 121 3.96 4.29 8.57
N GLY A 122 4.38 4.23 7.30
CA GLY A 122 5.31 5.16 6.66
C GLY A 122 6.78 4.97 7.10
N HIS A 123 6.99 4.50 8.32
CA HIS A 123 8.29 4.19 8.91
C HIS A 123 8.20 3.03 9.91
N ALA A 124 9.31 2.36 10.16
CA ALA A 124 9.41 1.41 11.24
C ALA A 124 10.85 1.30 11.77
N ASN A 125 10.99 1.01 13.06
CA ASN A 125 12.30 0.72 13.62
C ASN A 125 12.73 -0.71 13.26
N ILE A 126 14.04 -0.98 13.26
CA ILE A 126 14.54 -2.29 12.83
C ILE A 126 14.06 -3.47 13.68
N ARG A 127 13.85 -3.26 14.99
CA ARG A 127 13.40 -4.29 15.94
C ARG A 127 11.91 -4.60 15.77
N GLU A 128 11.11 -3.59 15.46
CA GLU A 128 9.70 -3.73 15.10
C GLU A 128 9.56 -4.57 13.84
N VAL A 129 10.37 -4.28 12.82
CA VAL A 129 10.39 -5.08 11.59
C VAL A 129 10.92 -6.50 11.85
N ALA A 130 11.94 -6.66 12.70
CA ALA A 130 12.47 -7.97 13.08
C ALA A 130 11.41 -8.83 13.78
N ALA A 131 10.68 -8.24 14.73
CA ALA A 131 9.56 -8.90 15.41
C ALA A 131 8.42 -9.24 14.44
N LEU A 132 8.11 -8.34 13.50
CA LEU A 132 7.07 -8.55 12.49
C LEU A 132 7.34 -9.77 11.61
N ILE A 133 8.58 -9.93 11.15
CA ILE A 133 8.93 -10.99 10.19
C ILE A 133 9.50 -12.25 10.86
N ASP A 134 9.48 -12.30 12.19
CA ASP A 134 10.12 -13.33 13.01
C ASP A 134 11.57 -13.57 12.55
N ALA A 135 12.39 -12.52 12.61
CA ALA A 135 13.79 -12.55 12.25
C ALA A 135 14.66 -12.96 13.44
N ASP A 136 15.65 -13.83 13.21
CA ASP A 136 16.62 -14.22 14.21
C ASP A 136 17.49 -13.03 14.65
N THR A 137 17.80 -12.12 13.72
CA THR A 137 18.64 -10.95 13.96
C THR A 137 18.16 -9.69 13.23
N ASP A 138 18.51 -8.51 13.78
CA ASP A 138 18.34 -7.23 13.08
C ASP A 138 19.02 -7.24 11.69
N ASN A 139 20.10 -8.00 11.52
CA ASN A 139 20.80 -8.10 10.24
C ASN A 139 19.95 -8.79 9.16
N ASP A 140 19.05 -9.71 9.52
CA ASP A 140 18.17 -10.37 8.56
C ASP A 140 17.16 -9.38 7.95
N VAL A 141 16.78 -8.35 8.72
CA VAL A 141 16.02 -7.21 8.21
C VAL A 141 16.89 -6.39 7.25
N LEU A 142 18.12 -6.05 7.64
CA LEU A 142 19.03 -5.25 6.81
C LEU A 142 19.31 -5.90 5.45
N VAL A 143 19.56 -7.21 5.43
CA VAL A 143 19.80 -7.97 4.19
C VAL A 143 18.57 -7.88 3.29
N ARG A 144 17.36 -8.04 3.82
CA ARG A 144 16.13 -7.88 3.02
C ARG A 144 15.99 -6.48 2.46
N VAL A 145 16.22 -5.45 3.28
CA VAL A 145 16.09 -4.07 2.81
C VAL A 145 17.14 -3.74 1.74
N ARG A 146 18.42 -4.06 2.00
CA ARG A 146 19.55 -3.63 1.19
C ARG A 146 19.85 -4.52 0.00
N GLU A 147 19.57 -5.81 0.09
CA GLU A 147 19.93 -6.79 -0.94
C GLU A 147 18.72 -7.31 -1.73
N VAL A 148 17.50 -7.19 -1.19
CA VAL A 148 16.27 -7.66 -1.85
C VAL A 148 15.41 -6.48 -2.31
N ILE A 149 14.92 -5.70 -1.35
CA ILE A 149 13.92 -4.64 -1.57
C ILE A 149 14.50 -3.50 -2.40
N ASN A 150 15.54 -2.83 -1.91
CA ASN A 150 16.11 -1.65 -2.58
C ASN A 150 16.74 -1.97 -3.96
N PRO A 151 17.45 -3.09 -4.16
CA PRO A 151 17.98 -3.42 -5.48
C PRO A 151 16.89 -3.73 -6.49
N LEU A 152 15.87 -4.49 -6.09
CA LEU A 152 14.76 -4.81 -6.99
C LEU A 152 13.93 -3.56 -7.28
N SER A 153 13.73 -2.71 -6.28
CA SER A 153 13.05 -1.44 -6.46
C SER A 153 13.85 -0.56 -7.43
N LYS A 154 15.16 -0.44 -7.27
CA LYS A 154 16.00 0.32 -8.20
C LYS A 154 15.92 -0.21 -9.63
N LYS A 155 15.79 -1.53 -9.81
CA LYS A 155 15.63 -2.16 -11.13
C LYS A 155 14.25 -1.90 -11.77
N ILE A 156 13.17 -1.94 -10.99
CA ILE A 156 11.80 -1.82 -11.51
C ILE A 156 11.33 -0.36 -11.58
N PHE A 157 11.73 0.41 -10.57
CA PHE A 157 11.29 1.77 -10.26
C PHE A 157 12.40 2.81 -10.51
N GLY A 158 13.64 2.40 -10.81
CA GLY A 158 14.75 3.34 -11.04
C GLY A 158 15.34 3.97 -9.77
N LYS A 159 14.77 3.69 -8.59
CA LYS A 159 15.17 4.25 -7.30
C LYS A 159 14.99 3.28 -6.13
N GLU A 160 15.73 3.53 -5.07
CA GLU A 160 15.58 2.84 -3.79
C GLU A 160 14.36 3.37 -3.05
N ILE A 161 13.60 2.45 -2.47
CA ILE A 161 12.28 2.76 -1.92
C ILE A 161 12.26 2.79 -0.40
N MET A 162 13.32 2.29 0.23
CA MET A 162 13.52 2.37 1.67
C MET A 162 14.82 3.06 2.01
N LYS A 163 14.76 4.01 2.95
CA LYS A 163 15.93 4.74 3.42
C LYS A 163 15.94 4.80 4.94
N PHE A 164 17.12 4.61 5.52
CA PHE A 164 17.33 4.81 6.94
C PHE A 164 17.50 6.29 7.25
N GLU A 165 16.79 6.78 8.27
CA GLU A 165 17.00 8.12 8.81
C GLU A 165 17.25 8.00 10.32
N SER A 166 18.36 8.59 10.79
CA SER A 166 18.66 8.65 12.21
C SER A 166 17.67 9.55 12.96
N THR A 167 17.08 10.52 12.27
CA THR A 167 16.02 11.39 12.77
C THR A 167 15.18 11.93 11.63
N LYS A 168 13.86 11.84 11.73
CA LYS A 168 12.93 12.51 10.81
C LYS A 168 11.61 12.79 11.55
N ILE A 169 10.93 13.87 11.17
CA ILE A 169 9.61 14.19 11.70
C ILE A 169 8.59 13.43 10.86
N ASP A 170 7.72 12.67 11.51
CA ASP A 170 6.58 12.02 10.87
C ASP A 170 5.56 13.11 10.47
N PRO A 171 5.30 13.31 9.17
CA PRO A 171 4.40 14.38 8.72
C PRO A 171 2.95 14.15 9.15
N ALA A 172 2.54 12.91 9.41
CA ALA A 172 1.17 12.61 9.83
C ALA A 172 0.93 12.95 11.31
N THR A 173 1.92 12.69 12.16
CA THR A 173 1.78 12.83 13.62
C THR A 173 2.50 14.05 14.20
N GLY A 174 3.43 14.65 13.45
CA GLY A 174 4.31 15.73 13.92
C GLY A 174 5.40 15.26 14.89
N ASN A 175 5.46 13.95 15.18
CA ASN A 175 6.41 13.41 16.14
C ASN A 175 7.80 13.26 15.53
N LYS A 176 8.82 13.51 16.34
CA LYS A 176 10.20 13.21 15.98
C LYS A 176 10.46 11.72 16.18
N ILE A 177 10.77 11.03 15.09
CA ILE A 177 11.09 9.61 15.05
C ILE A 177 12.60 9.45 14.88
N LEU A 178 13.20 8.52 15.61
CA LEU A 178 14.64 8.28 15.64
C LEU A 178 14.97 6.87 15.13
N PHE A 179 16.07 6.76 14.38
CA PHE A 179 16.66 5.49 13.93
C PHE A 179 15.66 4.53 13.26
N SER A 180 14.87 5.05 12.33
CA SER A 180 13.85 4.28 11.61
C SER A 180 14.17 4.16 10.13
N TRP A 181 13.67 3.09 9.54
CA TRP A 181 13.57 2.95 8.09
C TRP A 181 12.27 3.62 7.63
N TRP A 182 12.37 4.34 6.52
CA TRP A 182 11.28 5.11 5.95
C TRP A 182 11.04 4.65 4.53
N LEU A 183 9.77 4.62 4.13
CA LEU A 183 9.46 4.67 2.71
C LEU A 183 9.93 6.01 2.17
N THR A 184 10.71 5.96 1.10
CA THR A 184 11.04 7.17 0.37
C THR A 184 9.72 7.69 -0.21
N GLU A 185 9.30 8.90 0.17
CA GLU A 185 8.08 9.57 -0.31
C GLU A 185 7.99 9.57 -1.85
N LYS A 186 9.14 9.45 -2.50
CA LYS A 186 9.29 9.32 -3.95
C LYS A 186 9.00 7.93 -4.50
N LEU A 187 8.46 6.95 -3.77
CA LEU A 187 8.14 5.64 -4.34
C LEU A 187 7.25 5.72 -5.60
N LEU A 188 6.58 6.85 -5.85
CA LEU A 188 5.32 6.89 -6.59
C LEU A 188 5.16 8.06 -7.57
N GLU A 189 6.23 8.82 -7.81
CA GLU A 189 6.38 9.47 -9.11
C GLU A 189 6.74 8.39 -10.13
N PHE A 190 5.73 7.61 -10.56
CA PHE A 190 5.77 6.87 -11.81
C PHE A 190 4.79 7.54 -12.77
N ASP A 191 5.37 8.14 -13.79
CA ASP A 191 4.78 8.98 -14.84
C ASP A 191 4.22 10.33 -14.36
N SER A 192 5.13 11.27 -14.11
CA SER A 192 5.27 12.43 -15.01
C SER A 192 6.67 13.02 -14.86
N ALA A 193 7.36 13.21 -15.98
CA ALA A 193 8.56 14.01 -16.01
C ALA A 193 8.20 15.45 -15.63
N ASP A 194 8.98 16.07 -14.73
CA ASP A 194 9.04 17.52 -14.53
C ASP A 194 7.69 18.27 -14.46
N GLU A 195 6.78 17.87 -13.58
CA GLU A 195 5.62 18.71 -13.25
C GLU A 195 5.81 19.33 -11.87
N MET A 196 5.88 20.66 -11.81
CA MET A 196 6.00 21.42 -10.58
C MET A 196 4.71 21.27 -9.75
N LEU A 197 4.77 20.55 -8.62
CA LEU A 197 3.67 20.45 -7.64
C LEU A 197 4.14 20.93 -6.27
N ASP A 198 3.64 22.10 -5.86
CA ASP A 198 3.89 22.69 -4.55
C ASP A 198 2.60 22.77 -3.72
N VAL A 199 2.69 22.42 -2.44
CA VAL A 199 1.58 22.50 -1.48
C VAL A 199 2.02 23.38 -0.30
N PHE A 200 1.34 24.50 -0.10
CA PHE A 200 1.65 25.48 0.94
C PHE A 200 0.57 25.47 2.03
N ASP A 201 1.05 25.43 3.27
CA ASP A 201 0.20 25.56 4.45
C ASP A 201 -0.01 27.04 4.80
N GLU A 202 -1.19 27.59 4.47
CA GLU A 202 -1.56 28.95 4.88
C GLU A 202 -2.52 28.94 6.07
N LYS A 203 -2.66 30.07 6.77
CA LYS A 203 -3.36 30.15 8.05
C LYS A 203 -4.75 29.50 8.04
N ASN A 204 -5.58 29.79 7.04
CA ASN A 204 -6.97 29.31 6.95
C ASN A 204 -7.24 28.43 5.71
N CYS A 205 -6.26 28.24 4.84
CA CYS A 205 -6.42 27.51 3.58
C CYS A 205 -5.14 26.78 3.20
N VAL A 206 -5.28 25.78 2.33
CA VAL A 206 -4.17 25.11 1.66
C VAL A 206 -4.04 25.73 0.27
N LYS A 207 -2.84 26.20 -0.09
CA LYS A 207 -2.56 26.68 -1.47
C LYS A 207 -1.82 25.58 -2.22
N ILE A 208 -2.26 25.27 -3.43
CA ILE A 208 -1.66 24.24 -4.28
C ILE A 208 -1.32 24.87 -5.62
N VAL A 209 -0.11 24.64 -6.11
CA VAL A 209 0.37 25.07 -7.41
C VAL A 209 0.83 23.82 -8.16
N ALA A 210 0.16 23.47 -9.25
CA ALA A 210 0.42 22.26 -10.01
C ALA A 210 0.59 22.59 -11.50
N GLU A 211 1.69 22.17 -12.10
CA GLU A 211 1.83 22.13 -13.55
C GLU A 211 1.05 20.94 -14.11
N LEU A 212 0.25 21.20 -15.14
CA LEU A 212 -0.55 20.20 -15.82
C LEU A 212 -0.07 20.07 -17.27
N PRO A 213 -0.22 18.87 -17.88
CA PRO A 213 0.01 18.72 -19.30
C PRO A 213 -0.95 19.61 -20.09
N PRO A 214 -0.71 19.85 -21.40
CA PRO A 214 -1.56 20.69 -22.23
C PRO A 214 -3.04 20.24 -22.24
N VAL A 215 -3.85 20.85 -21.37
CA VAL A 215 -5.28 20.57 -21.20
C VAL A 215 -6.09 21.86 -21.18
N GLU A 216 -7.34 21.76 -21.63
CA GLU A 216 -8.30 22.86 -21.56
C GLU A 216 -8.89 22.94 -20.15
N GLU A 217 -9.14 24.16 -19.66
CA GLU A 217 -9.61 24.37 -18.28
C GLU A 217 -10.91 23.61 -17.96
N LYS A 218 -11.80 23.51 -18.96
CA LYS A 218 -13.09 22.80 -18.86
C LYS A 218 -12.94 21.28 -18.64
N ASP A 219 -11.80 20.72 -19.03
CA ASP A 219 -11.52 19.29 -18.89
C ASP A 219 -10.90 18.97 -17.53
N ILE A 220 -10.49 19.99 -16.77
CA ILE A 220 -9.90 19.86 -15.43
C ILE A 220 -11.00 19.70 -14.38
N LYS A 221 -11.12 18.48 -13.87
CA LYS A 221 -11.95 18.11 -12.73
C LYS A 221 -11.12 18.09 -11.46
N ILE A 222 -11.68 18.64 -10.39
CA ILE A 222 -11.05 18.69 -9.09
C ILE A 222 -12.06 18.19 -8.08
N ASP A 223 -11.64 17.23 -7.28
CA ASP A 223 -12.44 16.65 -6.21
C ASP A 223 -11.65 16.63 -4.90
N THR A 224 -12.34 16.69 -3.76
CA THR A 224 -11.72 16.66 -2.45
C THR A 224 -12.47 15.72 -1.53
N GLU A 225 -11.78 14.70 -1.01
CA GLU A 225 -12.33 13.75 -0.05
C GLU A 225 -11.44 13.72 1.20
N GLY A 226 -11.98 14.19 2.33
CA GLY A 226 -11.24 14.28 3.58
C GLY A 226 -10.00 15.18 3.45
N ASN A 227 -8.82 14.58 3.51
CA ASN A 227 -7.53 15.24 3.33
C ASN A 227 -6.84 14.86 2.01
N ILE A 228 -7.58 14.41 1.00
CA ILE A 228 -7.06 14.08 -0.33
C ILE A 228 -7.67 15.02 -1.36
N LEU A 229 -6.83 15.64 -2.19
CA LEU A 229 -7.23 16.36 -3.39
C LEU A 229 -7.00 15.47 -4.61
N THR A 230 -7.98 15.37 -5.48
CA THR A 230 -7.89 14.65 -6.75
C THR A 230 -8.01 15.63 -7.91
N ILE A 231 -6.97 15.75 -8.74
CA ILE A 231 -6.99 16.51 -10.00
C ILE A 231 -7.07 15.51 -11.16
N SER A 232 -8.02 15.67 -12.07
CA SER A 232 -8.13 14.82 -13.26
C SER A 232 -8.44 15.62 -14.52
N ALA A 233 -7.74 15.30 -15.61
CA ALA A 233 -7.92 15.96 -16.90
C ALA A 233 -7.48 15.04 -18.04
N LYS A 234 -8.41 14.55 -18.87
CA LYS A 234 -8.14 13.56 -19.94
C LYS A 234 -7.32 12.37 -19.41
N ASP A 235 -6.05 12.25 -19.82
CA ASP A 235 -5.11 11.19 -19.43
C ASP A 235 -4.33 11.51 -18.14
N TYR A 236 -4.53 12.70 -17.57
CA TYR A 236 -3.97 13.15 -16.31
C TYR A 236 -4.90 12.80 -15.13
N HIS A 237 -4.30 12.32 -14.05
CA HIS A 237 -4.96 12.05 -12.78
C HIS A 237 -3.96 12.27 -11.63
N LYS A 238 -4.39 12.61 -10.43
CA LYS A 238 -3.80 13.65 -9.55
C LYS A 238 -4.18 13.50 -8.09
N ASN A 239 -3.91 12.38 -7.42
CA ASN A 239 -4.16 12.28 -5.98
C ASN A 239 -3.03 12.96 -5.19
N ILE A 240 -3.38 13.97 -4.40
CA ILE A 240 -2.48 14.80 -3.63
C ILE A 240 -2.93 14.73 -2.16
N PRO A 241 -2.17 14.03 -1.28
CA PRO A 241 -2.45 14.04 0.14
C PRO A 241 -2.17 15.43 0.72
N LEU A 242 -3.09 15.93 1.53
CA LEU A 242 -3.02 17.21 2.22
C LEU A 242 -2.75 16.95 3.71
N PHE A 243 -1.99 17.86 4.33
CA PHE A 243 -1.64 17.83 5.75
C PHE A 243 -2.84 18.10 6.68
N CYS A 244 -3.99 18.48 6.14
CA CYS A 244 -5.23 18.64 6.90
C CYS A 244 -6.46 18.34 6.04
N PRO A 245 -7.58 17.94 6.64
CA PRO A 245 -8.85 17.85 5.93
C PRO A 245 -9.27 19.20 5.36
N VAL A 246 -9.87 19.18 4.18
CA VAL A 246 -10.31 20.39 3.47
C VAL A 246 -11.82 20.36 3.25
N LYS A 247 -12.42 21.55 3.19
CA LYS A 247 -13.87 21.71 3.13
C LYS A 247 -14.37 22.03 1.74
N ARG A 248 -13.81 23.06 1.11
CA ARG A 248 -14.19 23.47 -0.25
C ARG A 248 -13.08 24.25 -0.93
N ILE A 249 -13.06 24.19 -2.26
CA ILE A 249 -12.22 25.04 -3.09
C ILE A 249 -12.77 26.47 -3.01
N ILE A 250 -11.92 27.42 -2.62
CA ILE A 250 -12.23 28.85 -2.52
C ILE A 250 -11.88 29.53 -3.85
N GLU A 251 -10.74 29.18 -4.42
CA GLU A 251 -10.25 29.76 -5.68
C GLU A 251 -9.62 28.69 -6.55
N LYS A 252 -9.88 28.78 -7.86
CA LYS A 252 -9.28 27.98 -8.92
C LYS A 252 -8.83 28.93 -10.03
N THR A 253 -7.57 28.88 -10.40
CA THR A 253 -7.03 29.59 -11.55
C THR A 253 -6.20 28.63 -12.39
N TYR A 254 -6.38 28.63 -13.71
CA TYR A 254 -5.53 27.88 -14.62
C TYR A 254 -5.00 28.80 -15.71
N ARG A 255 -3.68 28.99 -15.76
CA ARG A 255 -3.02 29.86 -16.75
C ARG A 255 -1.69 29.27 -17.18
N ASN A 256 -1.44 29.22 -18.49
CA ASN A 256 -0.18 28.75 -19.07
C ASN A 256 0.25 27.36 -18.57
N GLY A 257 -0.69 26.43 -18.42
CA GLY A 257 -0.39 25.08 -17.92
C GLY A 257 -0.27 24.98 -16.39
N ILE A 258 -0.33 26.09 -15.65
CA ILE A 258 -0.25 26.10 -14.20
C ILE A 258 -1.65 26.23 -13.59
N LEU A 259 -2.02 25.24 -12.77
CA LEU A 259 -3.21 25.22 -11.94
C LEU A 259 -2.86 25.72 -10.52
N GLU A 260 -3.48 26.81 -10.11
CA GLU A 260 -3.45 27.30 -8.73
C GLU A 260 -4.80 27.08 -8.05
N LEU A 261 -4.76 26.44 -6.87
CA LEU A 261 -5.92 26.21 -6.02
C LEU A 261 -5.72 26.83 -4.65
N ARG A 262 -6.78 27.41 -4.09
CA ARG A 262 -6.87 27.72 -2.66
C ARG A 262 -8.05 26.96 -2.09
N ILE A 263 -7.81 26.14 -1.08
CA ILE A 263 -8.81 25.24 -0.52
C ILE A 263 -8.98 25.55 0.98
N GLU A 264 -10.20 25.79 1.42
CA GLU A 264 -10.52 26.08 2.82
C GLU A 264 -10.21 24.86 3.69
N LYS A 265 -9.47 25.06 4.79
CA LYS A 265 -9.26 23.99 5.76
C LYS A 265 -10.56 23.69 6.50
N ALA A 266 -10.82 22.42 6.75
CA ALA A 266 -11.85 22.02 7.72
C ALA A 266 -11.25 22.22 9.12
N ILE A 267 -11.29 23.46 9.62
CA ILE A 267 -10.78 23.80 10.97
C ILE A 267 -11.58 22.97 11.99
N ARG A 268 -10.85 22.21 12.82
CA ARG A 268 -11.33 21.68 14.10
C ARG A 268 -10.60 22.40 15.23
#